data_AF-A0A532DV11-F1
#
_entry.id   AF-A0A532DV11-F1
#
_cell.length_a   1.000
_cell.length_b   1.000
_cell.length_c   1.000
_cell.angle_alpha   90.00
_cell.angle_beta   90.00
_cell.angle_gamma   90.00
#
_symmetry.space_group_name_H-M   'P 1'
#
loop_
_entity.id
_entity.type
_entity.pdbx_description
1 polymer ?
#
loop_
_entity_poly.entity_id
_entity_poly.type
_entity_poly.pdbx_seq_one_letter_code
_entity_poly.pdbx_strand_id
1 'polypeptide(L)'
;MKIRRKPPKPAQSGTPLYVVGYSGATPSPEELQCWFDVDYGGPLKLLTGSSPQKDQAAGSLQAMHGPWRAHCQMACAPAEAARWAAGLEWRHERAATVTPVSAAPRDIVDVVLLAARLARGLSLLTGGTAFDLRTQTFLNPSDWIDRRLEQFAAADHVTVRHDETPDGTQEWFFTQGLAKFGLSEIESFQPRGLPDQPVTERLTDIAQELIRLGQVPTVGTAVALPLLDLSIQAVRHRTATYAGASLILREITWRAL
;
A
#
# COMPACT_ATOMS: atom_id res chain seq x y z
N MET A 1 1.49 17.30 32.09
CA MET A 1 2.44 16.61 31.19
C MET A 1 1.81 16.47 29.80
N LYS A 2 2.38 17.11 28.76
CA LYS A 2 1.91 16.94 27.37
C LYS A 2 2.54 15.67 26.79
N ILE A 3 1.75 14.61 26.64
CA ILE A 3 2.18 13.37 25.98
C ILE A 3 2.29 13.68 24.48
N ARG A 4 3.51 13.80 23.95
CA ARG A 4 3.75 13.84 22.49
C ARG A 4 3.36 12.49 21.91
N ARG A 5 2.21 12.41 21.23
CA ARG A 5 1.82 11.23 20.45
C ARG A 5 2.78 11.09 19.28
N LYS A 6 3.48 9.95 19.21
CA LYS A 6 4.31 9.60 18.04
C LYS A 6 3.38 9.30 16.86
N PRO A 7 3.64 9.84 15.65
CA PRO A 7 2.91 9.44 14.45
C PRO A 7 3.05 7.93 14.24
N PRO A 8 2.07 7.26 13.59
CA PRO A 8 2.19 5.84 13.29
C PRO A 8 3.50 5.60 12.56
N LYS A 9 4.28 4.64 13.08
CA LYS A 9 5.56 4.28 12.48
C LYS A 9 5.25 3.79 11.06
N PRO A 10 5.92 4.30 10.01
CA PRO A 10 5.83 3.67 8.69
C PRO A 10 6.11 2.18 8.84
N ALA A 11 5.47 1.37 7.98
CA ALA A 11 5.49 -0.09 8.02
C ALA A 11 6.81 -0.62 8.59
N GLN A 12 6.74 -1.44 9.65
CA GLN A 12 7.92 -2.03 10.27
C GLN A 12 8.84 -2.58 9.16
N SER A 13 10.06 -2.04 9.10
CA SER A 13 11.12 -2.53 8.22
C SER A 13 11.24 -4.04 8.42
N GLY A 14 10.68 -4.82 7.49
CA GLY A 14 10.61 -6.29 7.59
C GLY A 14 9.34 -6.92 7.03
N THR A 15 8.19 -6.23 6.98
CA THR A 15 6.99 -6.78 6.31
C THR A 15 6.93 -6.32 4.85
N PRO A 16 6.80 -7.25 3.88
CA PRO A 16 6.55 -6.89 2.49
C PRO A 16 5.34 -5.99 2.32
N LEU A 17 5.42 -5.08 1.36
CA LEU A 17 4.25 -4.35 0.86
C LEU A 17 3.48 -5.21 -0.15
N TYR A 18 4.22 -5.90 -1.02
CA TYR A 18 3.68 -6.82 -2.02
C TYR A 18 4.32 -8.20 -1.89
N VAL A 19 3.51 -9.25 -2.08
CA VAL A 19 3.96 -10.61 -2.38
C VAL A 19 3.50 -10.94 -3.79
N VAL A 20 4.36 -11.49 -4.64
CA VAL A 20 4.01 -11.89 -6.01
C VAL A 20 4.14 -13.39 -6.14
N GLY A 21 3.02 -14.08 -6.31
CA GLY A 21 2.98 -15.52 -6.53
C GLY A 21 3.07 -15.84 -8.01
N TYR A 22 3.87 -16.85 -8.38
CA TYR A 22 3.99 -17.30 -9.76
C TYR A 22 4.34 -18.79 -9.87
N SER A 23 4.08 -19.36 -11.06
CA SER A 23 4.46 -20.74 -11.42
C SER A 23 5.59 -20.81 -12.45
N GLY A 24 5.91 -19.68 -13.11
CA GLY A 24 6.94 -19.60 -14.13
C GLY A 24 8.39 -19.59 -13.61
N ALA A 25 9.33 -19.28 -14.50
CA ALA A 25 10.71 -19.01 -14.14
C ALA A 25 10.80 -17.69 -13.36
N THR A 26 11.72 -17.62 -12.38
CA THR A 26 12.06 -16.35 -11.75
C THR A 26 12.79 -15.50 -12.80
N PRO A 27 12.37 -14.24 -13.06
CA PRO A 27 13.10 -13.38 -13.97
C PRO A 27 14.49 -13.09 -13.42
N SER A 28 15.45 -12.90 -14.32
CA SER A 28 16.75 -12.38 -13.98
C SER A 28 16.64 -10.92 -13.48
N PRO A 29 17.57 -10.46 -12.63
CA PRO A 29 17.66 -9.05 -12.25
C PRO A 29 17.70 -8.13 -13.48
N GLU A 30 18.45 -8.53 -14.51
CA GLU A 30 18.63 -7.78 -15.75
C GLU A 30 17.31 -7.64 -16.54
N GLU A 31 16.47 -8.68 -16.58
CA GLU A 31 15.14 -8.61 -17.21
C GLU A 31 14.23 -7.61 -16.49
N LEU A 32 14.20 -7.64 -15.15
CA LEU A 32 13.41 -6.69 -14.35
C LEU A 32 13.92 -5.26 -14.54
N GLN A 33 15.24 -5.07 -14.56
CA GLN A 33 15.87 -3.77 -14.79
C GLN A 33 15.54 -3.24 -16.19
N CYS A 34 15.73 -4.05 -17.22
CA CYS A 34 15.44 -3.69 -18.61
C CYS A 34 13.97 -3.30 -18.77
N TRP A 35 13.05 -4.13 -18.26
CA TRP A 35 11.63 -3.83 -18.30
C TRP A 35 11.29 -2.52 -17.59
N PHE A 36 11.82 -2.30 -16.38
CA PHE A 36 11.56 -1.07 -15.63
C PHE A 36 12.08 0.16 -16.38
N ASP A 37 13.29 0.09 -16.93
CA ASP A 37 13.91 1.22 -17.62
C ASP A 37 13.16 1.61 -18.89
N VAL A 38 12.59 0.62 -19.58
CA VAL A 38 11.73 0.82 -20.77
C VAL A 38 10.38 1.43 -20.37
N ASP A 39 9.69 0.86 -19.37
CA ASP A 39 8.32 1.28 -19.02
C ASP A 39 8.29 2.61 -18.24
N TYR A 40 9.31 2.90 -17.43
CA TYR A 40 9.31 4.01 -16.47
C TYR A 40 10.42 5.04 -16.66
N GLY A 41 11.27 4.90 -17.68
CA GLY A 41 12.34 5.86 -17.97
C GLY A 41 13.46 5.83 -16.93
N GLY A 42 14.26 4.76 -16.96
CA GLY A 42 15.34 4.45 -16.03
C GLY A 42 16.36 5.56 -15.72
N PRO A 43 17.39 5.28 -14.89
CA PRO A 43 17.86 3.94 -14.57
C PRO A 43 17.33 3.38 -13.24
N LEU A 44 16.88 2.13 -13.27
CA LEU A 44 16.78 1.27 -12.10
C LEU A 44 18.15 0.65 -11.84
N LYS A 45 18.67 0.83 -10.63
CA LYS A 45 19.88 0.16 -10.18
C LYS A 45 19.52 -0.98 -9.25
N LEU A 46 19.94 -2.19 -9.60
CA LEU A 46 19.78 -3.38 -8.76
C LEU A 46 21.12 -3.72 -8.11
N LEU A 47 21.16 -3.66 -6.78
CA LEU A 47 22.34 -3.99 -6.00
C LEU A 47 22.15 -5.37 -5.37
N THR A 48 22.99 -6.31 -5.77
CA THR A 48 23.13 -7.61 -5.12
C THR A 48 23.93 -7.45 -3.82
N GLY A 49 23.33 -7.81 -2.68
CA GLY A 49 24.09 -8.14 -1.47
C GLY A 49 24.61 -7.00 -0.59
N SER A 50 23.77 -6.08 -0.14
CA SER A 50 24.15 -5.11 0.91
C SER A 50 23.04 -4.86 1.94
N SER A 51 22.64 -5.91 2.68
CA SER A 51 22.00 -5.78 4.00
C SER A 51 22.80 -6.62 5.01
N PRO A 52 23.07 -6.12 6.23
CA PRO A 52 23.97 -6.76 7.21
C PRO A 52 23.42 -8.04 7.87
N GLN A 53 22.33 -8.61 7.35
CA GLN A 53 21.67 -9.77 7.93
C GLN A 53 22.18 -11.06 7.26
N LYS A 54 22.80 -11.92 8.07
CA LYS A 54 23.71 -13.02 7.69
C LYS A 54 23.09 -14.21 6.90
N ASP A 55 21.83 -14.17 6.52
CA ASP A 55 21.15 -15.25 5.79
C ASP A 55 20.56 -14.73 4.48
N GLN A 56 21.41 -14.35 3.52
CA GLN A 56 20.91 -13.99 2.18
C GLN A 56 20.48 -15.26 1.43
N ALA A 57 19.17 -15.42 1.30
CA ALA A 57 18.58 -16.29 0.29
C ALA A 57 18.93 -15.75 -1.11
N ALA A 58 19.32 -16.64 -2.03
CA ALA A 58 19.55 -16.30 -3.42
C ALA A 58 18.38 -15.47 -4.00
N GLY A 59 18.68 -14.40 -4.73
CA GLY A 59 17.66 -13.53 -5.33
C GLY A 59 17.19 -12.34 -4.48
N SER A 60 17.90 -12.01 -3.38
CA SER A 60 17.68 -10.78 -2.61
C SER A 60 18.44 -9.59 -3.21
N LEU A 61 17.73 -8.52 -3.54
CA LEU A 61 18.27 -7.33 -4.20
C LEU A 61 17.76 -6.06 -3.53
N GLN A 62 18.57 -5.00 -3.60
CA GLN A 62 18.11 -3.64 -3.34
C GLN A 62 17.92 -2.92 -4.68
N ALA A 63 16.68 -2.53 -4.96
CA ALA A 63 16.31 -1.74 -6.13
C ALA A 63 16.33 -0.24 -5.79
N MET A 64 16.93 0.56 -6.66
CA MET A 64 17.04 2.00 -6.50
C MET A 64 16.68 2.73 -7.79
N HIS A 65 15.83 3.74 -7.70
CA HIS A 65 15.59 4.71 -8.77
C HIS A 65 15.70 6.11 -8.17
N GLY A 66 16.71 6.87 -8.60
CA GLY A 66 17.09 8.12 -7.93
C GLY A 66 17.35 7.92 -6.42
N PRO A 67 16.70 8.69 -5.52
CA PRO A 67 16.86 8.54 -4.07
C PRO A 67 15.96 7.44 -3.46
N TRP A 68 15.00 6.91 -4.22
CA TRP A 68 13.99 5.98 -3.74
C TRP A 68 14.49 4.55 -3.79
N ARG A 69 14.13 3.77 -2.77
CA ARG A 69 14.70 2.44 -2.55
C ARG A 69 13.63 1.43 -2.12
N ALA A 70 13.76 0.20 -2.61
CA ALA A 70 12.97 -0.94 -2.19
C ALA A 70 13.87 -2.19 -2.11
N HIS A 71 13.57 -3.10 -1.19
CA HIS A 71 14.12 -4.44 -1.19
C HIS A 71 13.21 -5.35 -2.00
N CYS A 72 13.81 -6.14 -2.89
CA CYS A 72 13.12 -7.12 -3.70
C CYS A 72 13.74 -8.49 -3.47
N GLN A 73 12.95 -9.44 -2.99
CA GLN A 73 13.29 -10.85 -3.00
C GLN A 73 12.62 -11.47 -4.23
N MET A 74 13.37 -11.69 -5.31
CA MET A 74 12.80 -12.19 -6.57
C MET A 74 12.39 -13.67 -6.48
N ALA A 75 13.01 -14.43 -5.59
CA ALA A 75 12.63 -15.80 -5.26
C ALA A 75 12.73 -16.02 -3.75
N CYS A 76 11.60 -16.18 -3.09
CA CYS A 76 11.54 -16.60 -1.70
C CYS A 76 12.04 -18.05 -1.54
N ALA A 77 12.52 -18.38 -0.35
CA ALA A 77 12.82 -19.77 0.00
C ALA A 77 11.54 -20.62 -0.11
N PRO A 78 11.63 -21.91 -0.50
CA PRO A 78 10.45 -22.77 -0.70
C PRO A 78 9.49 -22.81 0.49
N ALA A 79 10.01 -22.83 1.72
CA ALA A 79 9.19 -22.81 2.93
C ALA A 79 8.40 -21.50 3.09
N GLU A 80 8.99 -20.36 2.71
CA GLU A 80 8.30 -19.07 2.75
C GLU A 80 7.24 -18.97 1.65
N ALA A 81 7.57 -19.43 0.42
CA ALA A 81 6.61 -19.49 -0.68
C ALA A 81 5.40 -20.38 -0.33
N ALA A 82 5.63 -21.56 0.25
CA ALA A 82 4.57 -22.45 0.72
C ALA A 82 3.70 -21.81 1.81
N ARG A 83 4.30 -21.02 2.73
CA ARG A 83 3.55 -20.28 3.75
C ARG A 83 2.64 -19.23 3.13
N TRP A 84 3.13 -18.48 2.14
CA TRP A 84 2.29 -17.52 1.39
C TRP A 84 1.18 -18.24 0.65
N ALA A 85 1.49 -19.38 0.02
CA ALA A 85 0.49 -20.16 -0.69
C ALA A 85 -0.64 -20.67 0.22
N ALA A 86 -0.29 -21.20 1.39
CA ALA A 86 -1.28 -21.61 2.38
C ALA A 86 -2.09 -20.43 2.93
N GLY A 87 -1.42 -19.31 3.27
CA GLY A 87 -2.07 -18.17 3.91
C GLY A 87 -2.95 -17.33 2.97
N LEU A 88 -2.66 -17.32 1.67
CA LEU A 88 -3.43 -16.61 0.65
C LEU A 88 -4.36 -17.54 -0.14
N GLU A 89 -4.35 -18.83 0.18
CA GLU A 89 -5.13 -19.88 -0.50
C GLU A 89 -4.93 -19.90 -2.03
N TRP A 90 -3.76 -19.45 -2.52
CA TRP A 90 -3.45 -19.44 -3.95
C TRP A 90 -2.64 -20.66 -4.38
N ARG A 91 -2.56 -20.91 -5.69
CA ARG A 91 -1.87 -22.09 -6.26
C ARG A 91 -0.44 -21.83 -6.71
N HIS A 92 0.09 -20.65 -6.42
CA HIS A 92 1.45 -20.28 -6.81
C HIS A 92 2.47 -21.00 -5.95
N GLU A 93 3.37 -21.76 -6.58
CA GLU A 93 4.41 -22.54 -5.90
C GLU A 93 5.64 -21.70 -5.53
N ARG A 94 5.84 -20.59 -6.24
CA ARG A 94 6.93 -19.64 -6.02
C ARG A 94 6.36 -18.31 -5.59
N ALA A 95 7.16 -17.57 -4.84
CA ALA A 95 6.82 -16.22 -4.41
C ALA A 95 8.02 -15.28 -4.55
N ALA A 96 7.74 -14.02 -4.82
CA ALA A 96 8.64 -12.89 -4.65
C ALA A 96 8.06 -11.92 -3.64
N THR A 97 8.89 -11.08 -3.03
CA THR A 97 8.41 -10.01 -2.15
C THR A 97 9.04 -8.67 -2.50
N VAL A 98 8.27 -7.60 -2.31
CA VAL A 98 8.75 -6.22 -2.47
C VAL A 98 8.46 -5.45 -1.18
N THR A 99 9.52 -4.91 -0.59
CA THR A 99 9.47 -4.15 0.67
C THR A 99 10.03 -2.76 0.45
N PRO A 100 9.23 -1.68 0.58
CA PRO A 100 9.74 -0.32 0.50
C PRO A 100 10.76 -0.06 1.62
N VAL A 101 11.83 0.67 1.32
CA VAL A 101 12.78 1.13 2.35
C VAL A 101 12.18 2.34 3.04
N SER A 102 12.30 2.41 4.38
CA SER A 102 11.82 3.56 5.15
C SER A 102 12.36 4.88 4.58
N ALA A 103 11.46 5.84 4.37
CA ALA A 103 11.75 7.12 3.78
C ALA A 103 11.19 8.28 4.61
N ALA A 104 11.65 9.50 4.33
CA ALA A 104 11.04 10.69 4.92
C ALA A 104 9.61 10.88 4.38
N PRO A 105 8.70 11.55 5.12
CA PRO A 105 7.32 11.74 4.67
C PRO A 105 7.18 12.37 3.29
N ARG A 106 8.12 13.25 2.89
CA ARG A 106 8.12 13.87 1.56
C ARG A 106 8.44 12.91 0.41
N ASP A 107 9.12 11.81 0.68
CA ASP A 107 9.61 10.85 -0.32
C ASP A 107 8.78 9.54 -0.31
N ILE A 108 7.78 9.43 0.58
CA ILE A 108 7.07 8.17 0.83
C ILE A 108 6.21 7.75 -0.37
N VAL A 109 5.63 8.71 -1.09
CA VAL A 109 4.80 8.44 -2.26
C VAL A 109 5.63 7.78 -3.35
N ASP A 110 6.78 8.35 -3.68
CA ASP A 110 7.66 7.81 -4.71
C ASP A 110 8.24 6.44 -4.34
N VAL A 111 8.52 6.22 -3.07
CA VAL A 111 8.99 4.92 -2.58
C VAL A 111 7.91 3.85 -2.66
N VAL A 112 6.65 4.20 -2.35
CA VAL A 112 5.51 3.30 -2.55
C VAL A 112 5.26 3.04 -4.04
N LEU A 113 5.39 4.06 -4.89
CA LEU A 113 5.28 3.91 -6.35
C LEU A 113 6.36 2.99 -6.90
N LEU A 114 7.63 3.19 -6.52
CA LEU A 114 8.73 2.29 -6.89
C LEU A 114 8.41 0.84 -6.50
N ALA A 115 8.00 0.61 -5.25
CA ALA A 115 7.63 -0.73 -4.80
C ALA A 115 6.47 -1.34 -5.60
N ALA A 116 5.44 -0.54 -5.91
CA ALA A 116 4.31 -0.99 -6.73
C ALA A 116 4.72 -1.30 -8.17
N ARG A 117 5.60 -0.49 -8.77
CA ARG A 117 6.11 -0.72 -10.13
C ARG A 117 6.99 -1.97 -10.21
N LEU A 118 7.81 -2.23 -9.20
CA LEU A 118 8.58 -3.47 -9.09
C LEU A 118 7.65 -4.69 -8.95
N ALA A 119 6.60 -4.59 -8.13
CA ALA A 119 5.62 -5.66 -7.99
C ALA A 119 4.88 -5.92 -9.32
N ARG A 120 4.46 -4.87 -10.03
CA ARG A 120 3.90 -4.97 -11.39
C ARG A 120 4.86 -5.69 -12.34
N GLY A 121 6.12 -5.28 -12.38
CA GLY A 121 7.12 -5.90 -13.25
C GLY A 121 7.27 -7.39 -13.00
N LEU A 122 7.38 -7.78 -11.73
CA LEU A 122 7.41 -9.18 -11.34
C LEU A 122 6.14 -9.92 -11.77
N SER A 123 4.96 -9.35 -11.55
CA SER A 123 3.69 -9.95 -12.00
C SER A 123 3.66 -10.16 -13.52
N LEU A 124 4.06 -9.16 -14.31
CA LEU A 124 4.04 -9.25 -15.77
C LEU A 124 5.07 -10.25 -16.29
N LEU A 125 6.32 -10.15 -15.83
CA LEU A 125 7.43 -11.01 -16.29
C LEU A 125 7.25 -12.49 -15.92
N THR A 126 6.49 -12.77 -14.85
CA THR A 126 6.23 -14.15 -14.41
C THR A 126 4.87 -14.69 -14.82
N GLY A 127 3.98 -13.85 -15.38
CA GLY A 127 2.56 -14.17 -15.53
C GLY A 127 1.85 -14.45 -14.19
N GLY A 128 2.40 -13.93 -13.09
CA GLY A 128 1.97 -14.18 -11.72
C GLY A 128 0.93 -13.19 -11.21
N THR A 129 0.50 -13.38 -9.96
CA THR A 129 -0.46 -12.52 -9.26
C THR A 129 0.24 -11.82 -8.10
N ALA A 130 0.15 -10.50 -8.03
CA ALA A 130 0.56 -9.75 -6.85
C ALA A 130 -0.55 -9.74 -5.81
N PHE A 131 -0.15 -9.70 -4.54
CA PHE A 131 -1.02 -9.47 -3.40
C PHE A 131 -0.50 -8.27 -2.62
N ASP A 132 -1.32 -7.24 -2.50
CA ASP A 132 -1.04 -6.05 -1.70
C ASP A 132 -1.42 -6.31 -0.24
N LEU A 133 -0.43 -6.39 0.65
CA LEU A 133 -0.68 -6.75 2.04
C LEU A 133 -1.43 -5.69 2.83
N ARG A 134 -1.44 -4.43 2.35
CA ARG A 134 -2.05 -3.31 3.08
C ARG A 134 -3.48 -3.10 2.65
N THR A 135 -3.78 -3.23 1.36
CA THR A 135 -5.17 -3.15 0.87
C THR A 135 -5.87 -4.51 0.90
N GLN A 136 -5.13 -5.61 1.03
CA GLN A 136 -5.60 -6.99 0.89
C GLN A 136 -6.29 -7.23 -0.45
N THR A 137 -5.59 -6.88 -1.52
CA THR A 137 -6.10 -6.96 -2.89
C THR A 137 -5.17 -7.81 -3.74
N PHE A 138 -5.75 -8.72 -4.52
CA PHE A 138 -5.04 -9.45 -5.57
C PHE A 138 -5.00 -8.61 -6.85
N LEU A 139 -3.85 -8.62 -7.52
CA LEU A 139 -3.57 -7.88 -8.74
C LEU A 139 -2.92 -8.82 -9.75
N ASN A 140 -3.71 -9.32 -10.69
CA ASN A 140 -3.23 -10.05 -11.86
C ASN A 140 -2.61 -9.08 -12.87
N PRO A 141 -1.89 -9.58 -13.90
CA PRO A 141 -1.31 -8.75 -14.94
C PRO A 141 -2.28 -7.73 -15.57
N SER A 142 -3.55 -8.11 -15.73
CA SER A 142 -4.63 -7.25 -16.28
C SER A 142 -5.17 -6.20 -15.32
N ASP A 143 -4.99 -6.40 -14.02
CA ASP A 143 -5.61 -5.56 -12.98
C ASP A 143 -4.76 -4.32 -12.69
N TRP A 144 -3.49 -4.34 -13.11
CA TRP A 144 -2.58 -3.21 -12.98
C TRP A 144 -2.96 -2.08 -13.93
N ILE A 145 -3.26 -0.92 -13.36
CA ILE A 145 -3.38 0.31 -14.13
C ILE A 145 -1.98 0.82 -14.44
N ASP A 146 -1.62 0.83 -15.72
CA ASP A 146 -0.33 1.32 -16.16
C ASP A 146 -0.29 2.85 -16.09
N ARG A 147 0.55 3.36 -15.20
CA ARG A 147 0.80 4.79 -15.02
C ARG A 147 2.29 5.02 -15.00
N ARG A 148 2.71 6.15 -15.55
CA ARG A 148 4.11 6.60 -15.46
C ARG A 148 4.55 6.68 -14.01
N LEU A 149 5.87 6.66 -13.79
CA LEU A 149 6.43 6.63 -12.45
C LEU A 149 6.09 7.89 -11.65
N GLU A 150 5.92 9.04 -12.30
CA GLU A 150 5.56 10.30 -11.64
C GLU A 150 4.05 10.48 -11.42
N GLN A 151 3.23 9.55 -11.94
CA GLN A 151 1.78 9.62 -11.84
C GLN A 151 1.28 8.83 -10.63
N PHE A 152 0.78 9.57 -9.65
CA PHE A 152 0.16 9.02 -8.45
C PHE A 152 -1.37 9.12 -8.48
N ALA A 153 -2.04 8.02 -8.16
CA ALA A 153 -3.48 8.01 -7.87
C ALA A 153 -3.74 7.14 -6.63
N ALA A 154 -4.40 7.68 -5.61
CA ALA A 154 -4.71 6.97 -4.38
C ALA A 154 -5.56 5.72 -4.63
N ALA A 155 -6.45 5.75 -5.63
CA ALA A 155 -7.28 4.60 -6.00
C ALA A 155 -6.48 3.34 -6.37
N ASP A 156 -5.23 3.49 -6.83
CA ASP A 156 -4.35 2.36 -7.16
C ASP A 156 -3.69 1.75 -5.90
N HIS A 157 -3.70 2.48 -4.78
CA HIS A 157 -2.94 2.13 -3.58
C HIS A 157 -3.78 2.08 -2.30
N VAL A 158 -5.02 2.53 -2.35
CA VAL A 158 -5.96 2.60 -1.24
C VAL A 158 -7.29 2.04 -1.73
N THR A 159 -7.86 1.13 -0.94
CA THR A 159 -9.22 0.63 -1.18
C THR A 159 -10.15 1.18 -0.12
N VAL A 160 -11.39 1.46 -0.48
CA VAL A 160 -12.46 1.68 0.49
C VAL A 160 -13.18 0.36 0.67
N ARG A 161 -13.28 -0.10 1.91
CA ARG A 161 -14.06 -1.27 2.31
C ARG A 161 -15.41 -0.82 2.83
N HIS A 162 -16.40 -1.67 2.62
CA HIS A 162 -17.75 -1.55 3.13
C HIS A 162 -18.05 -2.81 3.95
N ASP A 163 -18.54 -2.62 5.18
CA ASP A 163 -19.04 -3.68 6.05
C ASP A 163 -20.28 -3.18 6.83
N GLU A 164 -21.09 -4.09 7.36
CA GLU A 164 -22.24 -3.73 8.20
C GLU A 164 -21.81 -3.54 9.66
N THR A 165 -22.38 -2.54 10.35
CA THR A 165 -22.15 -2.43 11.80
C THR A 165 -22.83 -3.58 12.55
N PRO A 166 -22.33 -4.00 13.74
CA PRO A 166 -22.89 -5.15 14.47
C PRO A 166 -24.37 -5.01 14.84
N ASP A 167 -24.88 -3.79 14.98
CA ASP A 167 -26.29 -3.50 15.25
C ASP A 167 -27.14 -3.40 13.98
N GLY A 168 -26.52 -3.47 12.79
CA GLY A 168 -27.18 -3.47 11.47
C GLY A 168 -27.88 -2.16 11.10
N THR A 169 -27.67 -1.09 11.89
CA THR A 169 -28.33 0.20 11.68
C THR A 169 -27.58 1.09 10.70
N GLN A 170 -26.27 0.87 10.59
CA GLN A 170 -25.36 1.67 9.78
C GLN A 170 -24.49 0.79 8.91
N GLU A 171 -24.02 1.39 7.84
CA GLU A 171 -22.98 0.86 6.98
C GLU A 171 -21.68 1.56 7.32
N TRP A 172 -20.61 0.77 7.45
CA TRP A 172 -19.29 1.21 7.83
C TRP A 172 -18.39 1.23 6.60
N PHE A 173 -17.87 2.41 6.26
CA PHE A 173 -16.93 2.62 5.18
C PHE A 173 -15.58 3.03 5.74
N PHE A 174 -14.51 2.39 5.29
CA PHE A 174 -13.16 2.74 5.74
C PHE A 174 -12.09 2.50 4.69
N THR A 175 -11.03 3.28 4.74
CA THR A 175 -9.88 3.08 3.87
C THR A 175 -8.99 1.94 4.36
N GLN A 176 -8.33 1.28 3.42
CA GLN A 176 -7.18 0.41 3.67
C GLN A 176 -6.07 0.81 2.72
N GLY A 177 -4.89 1.13 3.25
CA GLY A 177 -3.71 1.46 2.44
C GLY A 177 -3.09 2.80 2.78
N LEU A 178 -3.76 3.68 3.53
CA LEU A 178 -3.19 4.95 3.99
C LEU A 178 -1.93 4.73 4.86
N ALA A 179 -1.88 3.60 5.58
CA ALA A 179 -0.70 3.21 6.35
C ALA A 179 0.59 3.05 5.51
N LYS A 180 0.49 2.79 4.19
CA LYS A 180 1.66 2.78 3.27
C LYS A 180 2.39 4.12 3.27
N PHE A 181 1.64 5.20 3.45
CA PHE A 181 2.10 6.58 3.39
C PHE A 181 2.34 7.17 4.79
N GLY A 182 2.29 6.35 5.85
CA GLY A 182 2.46 6.79 7.23
C GLY A 182 1.23 7.52 7.80
N LEU A 183 0.07 7.33 7.19
CA LEU A 183 -1.19 7.93 7.62
C LEU A 183 -2.05 6.93 8.41
N SER A 184 -3.01 7.44 9.19
CA SER A 184 -4.06 6.60 9.77
C SER A 184 -5.15 6.36 8.73
N GLU A 185 -5.80 5.20 8.78
CA GLU A 185 -6.97 4.95 7.97
C GLU A 185 -8.11 5.90 8.39
N ILE A 186 -8.98 6.26 7.46
CA ILE A 186 -10.15 7.10 7.72
C ILE A 186 -11.42 6.27 7.57
N GLU A 187 -12.44 6.60 8.34
CA GLU A 187 -13.73 5.93 8.32
C GLU A 187 -14.89 6.90 8.37
N SER A 188 -16.01 6.44 7.82
CA SER A 188 -17.31 7.10 7.87
C SER A 188 -18.40 6.07 8.09
N PHE A 189 -19.50 6.50 8.70
CA PHE A 189 -20.69 5.69 8.90
C PHE A 189 -21.86 6.38 8.20
N GLN A 190 -22.71 5.60 7.52
CA GLN A 190 -23.93 6.11 6.92
C GLN A 190 -25.14 5.25 7.33
N PRO A 191 -26.35 5.81 7.38
CA PRO A 191 -27.56 5.02 7.51
C PRO A 191 -27.68 4.00 6.37
N ARG A 192 -28.13 2.79 6.70
CA ARG A 192 -28.33 1.71 5.73
C ARG A 192 -29.32 2.12 4.63
N GLY A 193 -29.07 1.65 3.41
CA GLY A 193 -29.96 1.86 2.27
C GLY A 193 -29.68 3.12 1.46
N LEU A 194 -28.58 3.83 1.76
CA LEU A 194 -28.03 4.86 0.90
C LEU A 194 -27.05 4.23 -0.11
N PRO A 195 -26.85 4.83 -1.30
CA PRO A 195 -25.85 4.32 -2.25
C PRO A 195 -24.42 4.40 -1.69
N ASP A 196 -23.63 3.34 -1.90
CA ASP A 196 -22.22 3.24 -1.47
C ASP A 196 -21.28 4.15 -2.29
N GLN A 197 -21.60 4.36 -3.56
CA GLN A 197 -20.68 5.01 -4.51
C GLN A 197 -20.27 6.43 -4.05
N PRO A 198 -21.18 7.32 -3.62
CA PRO A 198 -20.81 8.67 -3.20
C PRO A 198 -19.84 8.70 -2.00
N VAL A 199 -20.03 7.84 -0.99
CA VAL A 199 -19.14 7.79 0.17
C VAL A 199 -17.79 7.18 -0.20
N THR A 200 -17.78 6.17 -1.07
CA THR A 200 -16.57 5.50 -1.57
C THR A 200 -15.70 6.47 -2.40
N GLU A 201 -16.31 7.19 -3.33
CA GLU A 201 -15.62 8.23 -4.12
C GLU A 201 -15.09 9.33 -3.20
N ARG A 202 -15.92 9.81 -2.25
CA ARG A 202 -15.52 10.87 -1.32
C ARG A 202 -14.34 10.46 -0.43
N LEU A 203 -14.35 9.25 0.13
CA LEU A 203 -13.25 8.75 0.95
C LEU A 203 -11.97 8.56 0.12
N THR A 204 -12.09 8.12 -1.14
CA THR A 204 -10.95 8.02 -2.07
C THR A 204 -10.36 9.40 -2.38
N ASP A 205 -11.19 10.40 -2.65
CA ASP A 205 -10.76 11.78 -2.88
C ASP A 205 -10.06 12.37 -1.65
N ILE A 206 -10.65 12.18 -0.46
CA ILE A 206 -10.06 12.63 0.80
C ILE A 206 -8.71 11.94 1.03
N ALA A 207 -8.62 10.63 0.76
CA ALA A 207 -7.37 9.87 0.87
C ALA A 207 -6.28 10.45 -0.06
N GLN A 208 -6.62 10.76 -1.32
CA GLN A 208 -5.71 11.42 -2.27
C GLN A 208 -5.14 12.73 -1.71
N GLU A 209 -6.00 13.60 -1.18
CA GLU A 209 -5.55 14.88 -0.62
C GLU A 209 -4.73 14.70 0.66
N LEU A 210 -5.11 13.78 1.54
CA LEU A 210 -4.35 13.50 2.77
C LEU A 210 -2.95 12.97 2.46
N ILE A 211 -2.82 12.10 1.45
CA ILE A 211 -1.52 11.61 0.97
C ILE A 211 -0.71 12.76 0.40
N ARG A 212 -1.31 13.61 -0.44
CA ARG A 212 -0.63 14.79 -1.01
C ARG A 212 -0.15 15.76 0.07
N LEU A 213 -0.95 15.99 1.10
CA LEU A 213 -0.64 16.91 2.20
C LEU A 213 0.31 16.29 3.23
N GLY A 214 0.40 14.96 3.31
CA GLY A 214 1.12 14.25 4.35
C GLY A 214 0.60 14.53 5.77
N GLN A 215 -0.66 14.95 5.89
CA GLN A 215 -1.27 15.33 7.17
C GLN A 215 -2.06 14.19 7.78
N VAL A 216 -1.81 13.92 9.07
CA VAL A 216 -2.57 12.93 9.85
C VAL A 216 -3.71 13.65 10.58
N PRO A 217 -4.98 13.34 10.28
CA PRO A 217 -6.11 13.92 10.99
C PRO A 217 -6.03 13.59 12.48
N THR A 218 -5.93 14.62 13.32
CA THR A 218 -5.96 14.48 14.78
C THR A 218 -7.37 14.75 15.28
N VAL A 219 -7.84 13.95 16.24
CA VAL A 219 -9.18 14.11 16.80
C VAL A 219 -9.35 15.53 17.35
N GLY A 220 -10.44 16.19 16.98
CA GLY A 220 -10.75 17.57 17.36
C GLY A 220 -10.08 18.64 16.51
N THR A 221 -9.27 18.27 15.52
CA THR A 221 -8.66 19.22 14.57
C THR A 221 -9.35 19.16 13.22
N ALA A 222 -9.53 20.34 12.61
CA ALA A 222 -9.97 20.46 11.24
C ALA A 222 -8.75 20.44 10.30
N VAL A 223 -8.86 19.71 9.20
CA VAL A 223 -7.87 19.66 8.12
C VAL A 223 -8.53 20.20 6.86
N ALA A 224 -7.99 21.28 6.30
CA ALA A 224 -8.43 21.84 5.04
C ALA A 224 -7.87 21.01 3.87
N LEU A 225 -8.76 20.62 2.96
CA LEU A 225 -8.48 19.88 1.72
C LEU A 225 -8.80 20.79 0.54
N PRO A 226 -7.87 21.70 0.16
CA PRO A 226 -8.16 22.79 -0.75
C PRO A 226 -8.51 22.33 -2.16
N LEU A 227 -7.99 21.19 -2.66
CA LEU A 227 -8.35 20.73 -4.01
C LEU A 227 -9.76 20.13 -4.07
N LEU A 228 -10.36 19.83 -2.92
CA LEU A 228 -11.74 19.34 -2.83
C LEU A 228 -12.72 20.41 -2.39
N ASP A 229 -12.25 21.60 -2.02
CA ASP A 229 -13.05 22.64 -1.37
C ASP A 229 -13.75 22.14 -0.09
N LEU A 230 -13.05 21.29 0.68
CA LEU A 230 -13.57 20.64 1.88
C LEU A 230 -12.72 20.90 3.12
N SER A 231 -13.35 20.91 4.29
CA SER A 231 -12.70 20.71 5.58
C SER A 231 -13.18 19.40 6.17
N ILE A 232 -12.23 18.53 6.53
CA ILE A 232 -12.53 17.33 7.31
C ILE A 232 -12.25 17.58 8.79
N GLN A 233 -12.97 16.88 9.67
CA GLN A 233 -12.70 16.85 11.09
C GLN A 233 -12.67 15.40 11.57
N ALA A 234 -11.59 15.00 12.23
CA ALA A 234 -11.57 13.72 12.92
C ALA A 234 -12.37 13.84 14.23
N VAL A 235 -13.47 13.11 14.33
CA VAL A 235 -14.38 13.14 15.49
C VAL A 235 -14.07 12.03 16.48
N ARG A 236 -13.54 10.90 16.01
CA ARG A 236 -13.22 9.75 16.87
C ARG A 236 -11.94 9.05 16.41
N HIS A 237 -11.31 8.36 17.35
CA HIS A 237 -10.21 7.44 17.09
C HIS A 237 -10.65 6.06 17.55
N ARG A 238 -10.54 5.09 16.65
CA ARG A 238 -10.79 3.69 16.93
C ARG A 238 -9.61 2.83 16.49
N THR A 239 -9.40 1.73 17.20
CA THR A 239 -8.59 0.62 16.71
C THR A 239 -9.53 -0.53 16.40
N ALA A 240 -9.48 -1.04 15.18
CA ALA A 240 -10.26 -2.20 14.76
C ALA A 240 -9.33 -3.33 14.33
N THR A 241 -9.82 -4.57 14.38
CA THR A 241 -9.15 -5.69 13.73
C THR A 241 -9.95 -6.03 12.49
N TYR A 242 -9.30 -6.04 11.33
CA TYR A 242 -9.90 -6.45 10.06
C TYR A 242 -8.97 -7.44 9.36
N ALA A 243 -9.51 -8.61 9.01
CA ALA A 243 -8.76 -9.69 8.35
C ALA A 243 -7.39 -9.96 9.00
N GLY A 244 -7.39 -10.09 10.34
CA GLY A 244 -6.20 -10.38 11.14
C GLY A 244 -5.24 -9.22 11.38
N ALA A 245 -5.46 -8.04 10.77
CA ALA A 245 -4.62 -6.86 10.95
C ALA A 245 -5.28 -5.81 11.84
N SER A 246 -4.48 -5.15 12.69
CA SER A 246 -4.94 -4.00 13.47
C SER A 246 -4.90 -2.73 12.62
N LEU A 247 -6.05 -2.07 12.51
CA LEU A 247 -6.23 -0.80 11.81
C LEU A 247 -6.36 0.34 12.82
N ILE A 248 -5.61 1.43 12.58
CA ILE A 248 -5.75 2.68 13.32
C ILE A 248 -6.65 3.59 12.50
N LEU A 249 -7.87 3.80 12.98
CA LEU A 249 -8.93 4.49 12.26
C LEU A 249 -9.20 5.89 12.84
N ARG A 250 -9.59 6.80 11.96
CA ARG A 250 -10.08 8.13 12.26
C ARG A 250 -11.47 8.27 11.66
N GLU A 251 -12.48 8.31 12.53
CA GLU A 251 -13.83 8.66 12.10
C GLU A 251 -13.81 10.13 11.69
N ILE A 252 -14.19 10.40 10.44
CA ILE A 252 -14.18 11.75 9.88
C ILE A 252 -15.59 12.21 9.53
N THR A 253 -15.81 13.51 9.73
CA THR A 253 -16.91 14.24 9.10
C THR A 253 -16.33 15.30 8.18
N TRP A 254 -17.09 15.72 7.17
CA TRP A 254 -16.64 16.74 6.22
C TRP A 254 -17.73 17.78 5.97
N ARG A 255 -17.28 19.00 5.64
CA ARG A 255 -18.11 20.13 5.23
C ARG A 255 -17.41 20.91 4.13
N ALA A 256 -18.18 21.63 3.32
CA ALA A 256 -17.63 22.61 2.39
C ALA A 256 -16.83 23.70 3.15
N LEU A 257 -15.79 24.24 2.52
CA LEU A 257 -14.98 25.33 3.06
C LEU A 257 -15.72 26.68 3.02
#